data_AF-A0AA86VMQ6-F1
#
_entry.id   AF-A0AA86VMQ6-F1
#
_cell.length_a   1.000
_cell.length_b   1.000
_cell.length_c   1.000
_cell.angle_alpha   90.00
_cell.angle_beta   90.00
_cell.angle_gamma   90.00
#
_symmetry.space_group_name_H-M   'P 1'
#
loop_
_entity.id
_entity.type
_entity.pdbx_description
1 polymer ?
#
loop_
_entity_poly.entity_id
_entity_poly.type
_entity_poly.pdbx_seq_one_letter_code
_entity_poly.pdbx_strand_id
1 'polypeptide(L)'
;MVTVKNAYDVRIVLPPAPTGSLSLDQYTAIVVGAKSCNIQLLSSRVPTWIKIPMSVALTFGAFETALLDKVNKTCELEHKIRSSKLPWPVDEGNERWSYAWQAIKKVWASKWNERAFLSCQKAKLNHENICMAVLIQEVICGDYAFVIHTKNPLSGDATEIYAE
;
A
#
# COMPACT_ATOMS: atom_id res chain seq x y z
N MET A 1 -27.21 -9.29 11.34
CA MET A 1 -27.80 -9.82 10.09
C MET A 1 -28.39 -8.64 9.35
N VAL A 2 -27.64 -8.03 8.43
CA VAL A 2 -28.12 -6.89 7.65
C VAL A 2 -28.20 -7.34 6.20
N THR A 3 -29.43 -7.62 5.77
CA THR A 3 -29.79 -7.84 4.38
C THR A 3 -30.14 -6.48 3.80
N VAL A 4 -29.39 -6.01 2.80
CA VAL A 4 -29.85 -4.89 1.95
C VAL A 4 -30.13 -5.45 0.57
N LYS A 5 -31.40 -5.39 0.19
CA LYS A 5 -31.93 -5.75 -1.13
C LYS A 5 -31.69 -4.58 -2.09
N ASN A 6 -31.11 -4.91 -3.26
CA ASN A 6 -30.98 -4.18 -4.52
C ASN A 6 -31.45 -2.72 -4.60
N ALA A 7 -30.56 -1.85 -5.09
CA ALA A 7 -30.89 -0.55 -5.64
C ALA A 7 -29.81 -0.10 -6.64
N TYR A 8 -30.14 -0.28 -7.93
CA TYR A 8 -29.69 0.48 -9.11
C TYR A 8 -28.29 0.25 -9.71
N ASP A 9 -28.35 0.03 -11.01
CA ASP A 9 -27.32 -0.08 -12.03
C ASP A 9 -26.35 1.13 -11.98
N VAL A 10 -25.12 0.89 -11.54
CA VAL A 10 -24.01 1.86 -11.65
C VAL A 10 -22.95 1.24 -12.53
N ARG A 11 -22.91 1.68 -13.80
CA ARG A 11 -21.77 1.44 -14.67
C ARG A 11 -20.58 2.26 -14.18
N ILE A 12 -19.73 1.64 -13.37
CA ILE A 12 -18.41 2.16 -13.06
C ILE A 12 -17.52 1.83 -14.26
N VAL A 13 -17.27 2.82 -15.12
CA VAL A 13 -16.18 2.75 -16.10
C VAL A 13 -14.89 2.97 -15.33
N LEU A 14 -14.26 1.87 -14.90
CA LEU A 14 -12.89 1.89 -14.43
C LEU A 14 -11.98 2.26 -15.60
N PRO A 15 -10.97 3.14 -15.43
CA PRO A 15 -9.84 3.13 -16.35
C PRO A 15 -9.29 1.70 -16.36
N PRO A 16 -8.89 1.15 -17.52
CA PRO A 16 -8.48 -0.24 -17.61
C PRO A 16 -7.42 -0.50 -16.54
N ALA A 17 -7.75 -1.40 -15.61
CA ALA A 17 -6.77 -1.91 -14.68
C ALA A 17 -5.58 -2.39 -15.51
N PRO A 18 -4.35 -1.94 -15.26
CA PRO A 18 -3.20 -2.51 -15.94
C PRO A 18 -3.13 -3.97 -15.55
N THR A 19 -3.55 -4.82 -16.49
CA THR A 19 -3.44 -6.28 -16.41
C THR A 19 -1.96 -6.61 -16.53
N GLY A 20 -1.24 -6.58 -15.41
CA GLY A 20 0.18 -6.89 -15.36
C GLY A 20 0.91 -6.10 -14.28
N SER A 21 2.07 -6.61 -13.87
CA SER A 21 3.02 -5.88 -13.04
C SER A 21 3.26 -4.48 -13.62
N LEU A 22 3.01 -3.44 -12.84
CA LEU A 22 3.22 -2.07 -13.29
C LEU A 22 4.71 -1.81 -13.51
N SER A 23 5.02 -1.20 -14.66
CA SER A 23 6.34 -0.63 -14.90
C SER A 23 6.54 0.64 -14.06
N LEU A 24 7.80 1.02 -13.86
CA LEU A 24 8.21 2.16 -13.02
C LEU A 24 7.49 3.47 -13.39
N ASP A 25 7.18 3.65 -14.67
CA ASP A 25 6.57 4.85 -15.23
C ASP A 25 5.05 4.97 -14.93
N GLN A 26 4.46 3.95 -14.33
CA GLN A 26 3.02 3.88 -14.00
C GLN A 26 2.74 4.07 -12.50
N TYR A 27 3.78 4.30 -11.67
CA TYR A 27 3.69 4.59 -10.24
C TYR A 27 3.19 6.03 -9.98
N THR A 28 1.94 6.31 -10.34
CA THR A 28 1.30 7.58 -10.01
C THR A 28 0.63 7.50 -8.63
N ALA A 29 0.51 8.65 -7.96
CA ALA A 29 -0.21 8.72 -6.68
C ALA A 29 -1.68 8.27 -6.78
N ILE A 30 -2.23 8.23 -8.00
CA ILE A 30 -3.57 7.79 -8.36
C ILE A 30 -3.66 6.25 -8.41
N VAL A 31 -2.53 5.53 -8.38
CA VAL A 31 -2.47 4.06 -8.57
C VAL A 31 -1.94 3.32 -7.35
N VAL A 32 -0.91 3.81 -6.65
CA VAL A 32 -0.20 3.06 -5.57
C VAL A 32 -0.10 3.77 -4.22
N GLY A 33 -0.63 5.00 -4.13
CA GLY A 33 -0.62 5.83 -2.91
C GLY A 33 0.71 6.56 -2.63
N ALA A 34 0.65 7.56 -1.74
CA ALA A 34 1.73 8.53 -1.52
C ALA A 34 3.03 7.91 -0.97
N LYS A 35 2.95 6.93 -0.06
CA LYS A 35 4.16 6.28 0.51
C LYS A 35 4.97 5.55 -0.57
N SER A 36 4.29 4.77 -1.41
CA SER A 36 4.89 4.03 -2.53
C SER A 36 5.54 4.99 -3.52
N CYS A 37 4.87 6.11 -3.86
CA CYS A 37 5.45 7.14 -4.70
C CYS A 37 6.67 7.82 -4.08
N ASN A 38 6.67 8.06 -2.77
CA ASN A 38 7.83 8.65 -2.08
C ASN A 38 9.05 7.72 -2.12
N ILE A 39 8.86 6.41 -1.88
CA ILE A 39 9.95 5.42 -2.00
C ILE A 39 10.48 5.37 -3.43
N GLN A 40 9.59 5.35 -4.42
CA GLN A 40 9.96 5.37 -5.83
C GLN A 40 10.75 6.64 -6.19
N LEU A 41 10.30 7.80 -5.72
CA LEU A 41 10.97 9.08 -5.92
C LEU A 41 12.36 9.12 -5.27
N LEU A 42 12.49 8.58 -4.06
CA LEU A 42 13.78 8.49 -3.38
C LEU A 42 14.74 7.60 -4.18
N SER A 43 14.27 6.46 -4.69
CA SER A 43 15.13 5.53 -5.45
C SER A 43 15.79 6.13 -6.69
N SER A 44 15.19 7.16 -7.29
CA SER A 44 15.75 7.86 -8.45
C SER A 44 16.57 9.10 -8.10
N ARG A 45 16.52 9.57 -6.85
CA ARG A 45 17.15 10.83 -6.42
C ARG A 45 18.29 10.67 -5.45
N VAL A 46 18.32 9.58 -4.67
CA VAL A 46 19.39 9.37 -3.68
C VAL A 46 20.63 8.78 -4.34
N PRO A 47 21.84 9.10 -3.83
CA PRO A 47 23.07 8.43 -4.25
C PRO A 47 22.98 6.91 -4.06
N THR A 48 23.72 6.16 -4.87
CA THR A 48 23.70 4.67 -4.89
C THR A 48 24.15 4.02 -3.58
N TRP A 49 24.87 4.75 -2.71
CA TRP A 49 25.27 4.26 -1.40
C TRP A 49 24.16 4.32 -0.35
N ILE A 50 23.09 5.10 -0.59
CA ILE A 50 21.88 5.08 0.24
C ILE A 50 21.01 3.91 -0.24
N LYS A 51 21.02 2.83 0.54
CA LYS A 51 20.23 1.64 0.23
C LYS A 51 18.77 1.86 0.58
N ILE A 52 17.89 1.62 -0.39
CA ILE A 52 16.44 1.60 -0.19
C ILE A 52 15.99 0.13 -0.20
N PRO A 53 15.24 -0.33 0.80
CA PRO A 53 14.78 -1.72 0.84
C PRO A 53 13.87 -2.05 -0.34
N MET A 54 13.93 -3.30 -0.78
CA MET A 54 13.08 -3.79 -1.86
C MET A 54 11.61 -3.63 -1.48
N SER A 55 10.80 -3.15 -2.42
CA SER A 55 9.37 -2.90 -2.18
C SER A 55 8.49 -3.14 -3.40
N VAL A 56 7.23 -3.46 -3.14
CA VAL A 56 6.16 -3.65 -4.12
C VAL A 56 4.87 -3.04 -3.58
N ALA A 57 4.14 -2.31 -4.41
CA ALA A 57 2.83 -1.79 -4.06
C ALA A 57 1.70 -2.59 -4.72
N LEU A 58 0.71 -2.99 -3.92
CA LEU A 58 -0.62 -3.37 -4.41
C LEU A 58 -1.41 -2.09 -4.68
N THR A 59 -1.93 -1.98 -5.90
CA THR A 59 -2.62 -0.79 -6.38
C THR A 59 -3.98 -0.62 -5.73
N PHE A 60 -4.54 0.58 -5.82
CA PHE A 60 -5.96 0.78 -5.54
C PHE A 60 -6.83 -0.14 -6.39
N GLY A 61 -7.95 -0.63 -5.84
CA GLY A 61 -8.87 -1.52 -6.55
C GLY A 61 -8.41 -2.98 -6.62
N ALA A 62 -7.13 -3.29 -6.32
CA ALA A 62 -6.62 -4.65 -6.39
C ALA A 62 -7.31 -5.57 -5.36
N PHE A 63 -7.56 -5.04 -4.15
CA PHE A 63 -8.23 -5.79 -3.11
C PHE A 63 -9.73 -5.92 -3.38
N GLU A 64 -10.38 -4.86 -3.87
CA GLU A 64 -11.80 -4.86 -4.26
C GLU A 64 -12.06 -5.86 -5.38
N THR A 65 -11.17 -5.93 -6.37
CA THR A 65 -11.25 -6.91 -7.47
C THR A 65 -11.08 -8.33 -6.93
N ALA A 66 -10.11 -8.57 -6.05
CA ALA A 66 -9.94 -9.87 -5.40
C ALA A 66 -11.17 -10.28 -4.57
N LEU A 67 -11.85 -9.32 -3.91
CA LEU A 67 -13.07 -9.59 -3.16
C LEU A 67 -14.28 -9.90 -4.02
N LEU A 68 -14.40 -9.25 -5.19
CA LEU A 68 -15.53 -9.37 -6.12
C LEU A 68 -15.46 -10.63 -7.00
N ASP A 69 -14.27 -11.24 -7.11
CA ASP A 69 -14.13 -12.49 -7.85
C ASP A 69 -14.92 -13.61 -7.15
N LYS A 70 -15.78 -14.30 -7.90
CA LYS A 70 -16.56 -15.45 -7.41
C LYS A 70 -15.64 -16.59 -6.93
N VAL A 71 -14.39 -16.61 -7.40
CA VAL A 71 -13.32 -17.49 -6.94
C VAL A 71 -12.43 -16.70 -5.97
N ASN A 72 -12.96 -16.24 -4.85
CA ASN A 72 -12.17 -15.59 -3.81
C ASN A 72 -11.30 -16.62 -3.03
N LYS A 73 -10.49 -17.39 -3.76
CA LYS A 73 -9.40 -18.21 -3.25
C LYS A 73 -8.14 -17.43 -3.55
N THR A 74 -7.53 -16.87 -2.51
CA THR A 74 -6.09 -16.62 -2.24
C THR A 74 -5.03 -16.82 -3.35
N CYS A 75 -5.22 -17.70 -4.33
CA CYS A 75 -4.30 -18.12 -5.38
C CYS A 75 -3.98 -17.06 -6.44
N GLU A 76 -4.88 -16.15 -6.81
CA GLU A 76 -4.59 -15.14 -7.86
C GLU A 76 -3.59 -14.07 -7.40
N LEU A 77 -3.78 -13.55 -6.18
CA LEU A 77 -2.85 -12.62 -5.55
C LEU A 77 -1.52 -13.30 -5.27
N GLU A 78 -1.56 -14.55 -4.79
CA GLU A 78 -0.38 -15.39 -4.64
C GLU A 78 0.36 -15.56 -5.98
N HIS A 79 -0.35 -15.84 -7.08
CA HIS A 79 0.23 -16.00 -8.41
C HIS A 79 0.82 -14.69 -8.95
N LYS A 80 0.16 -13.54 -8.75
CA LYS A 80 0.68 -12.21 -9.14
C LYS A 80 1.90 -11.79 -8.33
N ILE A 81 1.94 -12.14 -7.05
CA ILE A 81 3.11 -11.90 -6.20
C ILE A 81 4.24 -12.88 -6.53
N ARG A 82 3.92 -14.14 -6.86
CA ARG A 82 4.89 -15.13 -7.37
C ARG A 82 5.47 -14.73 -8.73
N SER A 83 4.68 -14.10 -9.59
CA SER A 83 5.16 -13.58 -10.87
C SER A 83 5.87 -12.23 -10.73
N SER A 84 5.70 -11.54 -9.60
CA SER A 84 6.55 -10.43 -9.22
C SER A 84 7.92 -10.95 -8.77
N LYS A 85 9.01 -10.22 -9.04
CA LYS A 85 10.38 -10.63 -8.69
C LYS A 85 10.67 -10.58 -7.17
N LEU A 86 9.65 -10.75 -6.33
CA LEU A 86 9.80 -10.81 -4.89
C LEU A 86 10.42 -12.16 -4.50
N PRO A 87 11.41 -12.17 -3.58
CA PRO A 87 11.94 -13.41 -3.05
C PRO A 87 10.83 -14.16 -2.32
N TRP A 88 10.44 -15.32 -2.85
CA TRP A 88 9.47 -16.19 -2.19
C TRP A 88 10.12 -16.79 -0.94
N PRO A 89 9.42 -16.83 0.21
CA PRO A 89 9.93 -17.48 1.40
C PRO A 89 10.21 -18.96 1.12
N VAL A 90 11.51 -19.32 1.10
CA VAL A 90 12.01 -20.63 0.66
C VAL A 90 11.68 -21.74 1.67
N ASP A 91 11.55 -21.38 2.95
CA ASP A 91 11.13 -22.26 4.05
C ASP A 91 9.85 -21.72 4.71
N GLU A 92 8.91 -22.59 5.08
CA GLU A 92 7.60 -22.24 5.69
C GLU A 92 6.71 -21.31 4.83
N GLY A 93 6.86 -21.36 3.50
CA GLY A 93 6.25 -20.40 2.59
C GLY A 93 4.73 -20.26 2.70
N ASN A 94 4.01 -21.35 3.00
CA ASN A 94 2.55 -21.31 3.18
C ASN A 94 2.12 -20.57 4.47
N GLU A 95 2.84 -20.77 5.58
CA GLU A 95 2.54 -20.10 6.85
C GLU A 95 2.91 -18.62 6.78
N ARG A 96 4.11 -18.32 6.27
CA ARG A 96 4.56 -16.93 6.04
C ARG A 96 3.62 -16.18 5.09
N TRP A 97 3.15 -16.85 4.04
CA TRP A 97 2.15 -16.29 3.14
C TRP A 97 0.81 -16.03 3.84
N SER A 98 0.35 -16.96 4.69
CA SER A 98 -0.85 -16.75 5.52
C SER A 98 -0.73 -15.51 6.40
N TYR A 99 0.42 -15.29 7.03
CA TYR A 99 0.68 -14.08 7.82
C TYR A 99 0.70 -12.81 6.97
N ALA A 100 1.38 -12.83 5.81
CA ALA A 100 1.39 -11.71 4.88
C ALA A 100 -0.02 -11.37 4.39
N TRP A 101 -0.82 -12.37 4.04
CA TRP A 101 -2.20 -12.19 3.62
C TRP A 101 -3.08 -11.62 4.73
N GLN A 102 -2.93 -12.11 5.96
CA GLN A 102 -3.60 -11.53 7.13
C GLN A 102 -3.21 -10.07 7.35
N ALA A 103 -1.93 -9.72 7.18
CA ALA A 103 -1.46 -8.35 7.29
C ALA A 103 -2.08 -7.45 6.21
N ILE A 104 -2.13 -7.90 4.95
CA ILE A 104 -2.77 -7.17 3.84
C ILE A 104 -4.25 -6.89 4.17
N LYS A 105 -4.99 -7.91 4.63
CA LYS A 105 -6.39 -7.74 5.06
C LYS A 105 -6.54 -6.75 6.21
N LYS A 106 -5.63 -6.78 7.20
CA LYS A 106 -5.64 -5.83 8.33
C LYS A 106 -5.36 -4.40 7.87
N VAL A 107 -4.42 -4.20 6.94
CA VAL A 107 -4.17 -2.89 6.34
C VAL A 107 -5.44 -2.40 5.66
N TRP A 108 -6.04 -3.19 4.77
CA TRP A 108 -7.27 -2.79 4.09
C TRP A 108 -8.41 -2.45 5.07
N ALA A 109 -8.65 -3.31 6.07
CA ALA A 109 -9.65 -3.09 7.11
C ALA A 109 -9.39 -1.82 7.94
N SER A 110 -8.13 -1.36 8.03
CA SER A 110 -7.78 -0.13 8.76
C SER A 110 -8.42 1.12 8.18
N LYS A 111 -8.87 1.09 6.92
CA LYS A 111 -9.68 2.17 6.32
C LYS A 111 -10.91 2.47 7.16
N TRP A 112 -11.57 1.45 7.72
CA TRP A 112 -12.81 1.59 8.49
C TRP A 112 -12.61 1.66 10.01
N ASN A 113 -11.38 1.85 10.50
CA ASN A 113 -11.19 2.07 11.92
C ASN A 113 -11.78 3.43 12.35
N GLU A 114 -12.13 3.56 13.63
CA GLU A 114 -12.79 4.75 14.18
C GLU A 114 -11.99 6.03 13.90
N ARG A 115 -10.66 5.98 14.08
CA ARG A 115 -9.77 7.12 13.86
C ARG A 115 -9.80 7.60 12.41
N ALA A 116 -9.72 6.68 11.45
CA ALA A 116 -9.76 6.99 10.02
C ALA A 116 -11.13 7.56 9.66
N PHE A 117 -12.21 6.93 10.09
CA PHE A 117 -13.58 7.40 9.85
C PHE A 117 -13.79 8.84 10.37
N LEU A 118 -13.43 9.11 11.63
CA LEU A 118 -13.54 10.44 12.22
C LEU A 118 -12.62 11.46 11.54
N SER A 119 -11.41 11.06 11.12
CA SER A 119 -10.51 11.93 10.37
C SER A 119 -11.12 12.36 9.04
N CYS A 120 -11.78 11.44 8.33
CA CYS A 120 -12.45 11.73 7.06
C CYS A 120 -13.64 12.66 7.24
N GLN A 121 -14.43 12.45 8.29
CA GLN A 121 -15.54 13.32 8.64
C GLN A 121 -15.05 14.75 8.93
N LYS A 122 -13.98 14.90 9.72
CA LYS A 122 -13.37 16.21 10.00
C LYS A 122 -12.84 16.89 8.75
N ALA A 123 -12.24 16.12 7.83
CA ALA A 123 -11.73 16.62 6.56
C ALA A 123 -12.83 16.81 5.48
N LYS A 124 -14.11 16.55 5.80
CA LYS A 124 -15.24 16.58 4.86
C LYS A 124 -15.04 15.71 3.62
N LEU A 125 -14.36 14.58 3.78
CA LEU A 125 -14.14 13.60 2.73
C LEU A 125 -15.23 12.53 2.77
N ASN A 126 -15.79 12.18 1.62
CA ASN A 126 -16.65 11.00 1.53
C ASN A 126 -15.78 9.74 1.73
N HIS A 127 -16.11 8.98 2.77
CA HIS A 127 -15.39 7.77 3.14
C HIS A 127 -15.41 6.69 2.05
N GLU A 128 -16.46 6.68 1.23
CA GLU A 128 -16.60 5.75 0.09
C GLU A 128 -15.53 6.00 -0.98
N ASN A 129 -15.09 7.26 -1.13
CA ASN A 129 -14.12 7.67 -2.14
C ASN A 129 -12.66 7.39 -1.74
N ILE A 130 -12.43 6.83 -0.55
CA ILE A 130 -11.08 6.53 -0.08
C ILE A 130 -10.64 5.20 -0.66
N CYS A 131 -9.64 5.21 -1.52
CA CYS A 131 -9.02 3.97 -1.98
C CYS A 131 -7.80 3.66 -1.10
N MET A 132 -7.55 2.37 -0.84
CA MET A 132 -6.35 1.93 -0.12
C MET A 132 -5.42 1.14 -1.04
N ALA A 133 -4.14 1.52 -1.04
CA ALA A 133 -3.05 0.78 -1.64
C ALA A 133 -2.20 0.19 -0.52
N VAL A 134 -1.55 -0.95 -0.77
CA VAL A 134 -0.73 -1.64 0.23
C VAL A 134 0.71 -1.70 -0.24
N LEU A 135 1.62 -1.04 0.48
CA LEU A 135 3.05 -1.15 0.26
C LEU A 135 3.60 -2.34 1.04
N ILE A 136 4.19 -3.29 0.34
CA ILE A 136 4.92 -4.45 0.88
C ILE A 136 6.40 -4.14 0.72
N GLN A 137 7.17 -4.26 1.80
CA GLN A 137 8.57 -3.89 1.82
C GLN A 137 9.38 -4.92 2.61
N GLU A 138 10.61 -5.15 2.18
CA GLU A 138 11.59 -5.93 2.92
C GLU A 138 11.80 -5.35 4.32
N VAL A 139 11.80 -6.23 5.33
CA VAL A 139 12.08 -5.86 6.71
C VAL A 139 13.59 -5.78 6.91
N ILE A 140 14.08 -4.61 7.32
CA ILE A 140 15.48 -4.42 7.70
C ILE A 140 15.60 -4.56 9.22
N CYS A 141 16.44 -5.49 9.67
CA CYS A 141 16.78 -5.62 11.08
C CYS A 141 17.90 -4.62 11.41
N GLY A 142 17.52 -3.45 11.92
CA GLY A 142 18.45 -2.44 12.40
C GLY A 142 18.58 -2.47 13.91
N ASP A 143 19.81 -2.30 14.41
CA ASP A 143 20.05 -2.08 15.84
C ASP A 143 19.49 -0.72 16.31
N TYR A 144 19.38 0.23 15.36
CA TYR A 144 18.86 1.58 15.58
C TYR A 144 17.98 2.00 14.40
N ALA A 145 16.98 2.84 14.68
CA ALA A 145 16.12 3.49 13.69
C ALA A 145 15.87 4.94 14.10
N PHE A 146 15.88 5.84 13.12
CA PHE A 146 15.72 7.29 13.35
C PHE A 146 14.80 7.92 12.30
N VAL A 147 14.19 9.04 12.67
CA VAL A 147 13.50 9.97 11.77
C VAL A 147 14.36 11.20 11.61
N ILE A 148 14.71 11.56 10.37
CA ILE A 148 15.53 12.72 10.06
C ILE A 148 14.65 13.83 9.47
N HIS A 149 14.77 15.02 10.04
CA HIS A 149 14.14 16.25 9.57
C HIS A 149 15.19 17.18 8.99
N THR A 150 14.97 17.67 7.76
CA THR A 150 15.81 18.69 7.10
C THR A 150 15.45 20.12 7.51
N LYS A 151 14.48 20.26 8.42
CA LYS A 151 14.09 21.50 9.09
C LYS A 151 13.74 21.11 10.50
N ASN A 152 14.45 21.65 11.48
CA ASN A 152 14.27 21.28 12.87
C ASN A 152 12.81 21.54 13.30
N PRO A 153 12.06 20.51 13.76
CA PRO A 153 10.66 20.67 14.10
C PRO A 153 10.44 21.46 15.40
N LEU A 154 11.47 21.57 16.26
CA LEU A 154 11.42 22.27 17.54
C LEU A 154 11.75 23.76 17.37
N SER A 155 12.85 24.07 16.67
CA SER A 155 13.29 25.45 16.44
C SER A 155 12.65 26.09 15.21
N GLY A 156 12.24 25.28 14.23
CA GLY A 156 11.78 25.75 12.92
C GLY A 156 12.92 26.20 11.99
N ASP A 157 14.18 26.00 12.37
CA ASP A 157 15.34 26.37 11.55
C ASP A 157 15.57 25.36 10.41
N ALA A 158 15.72 25.85 9.19
CA ALA A 158 15.98 25.03 7.99
C ALA A 158 17.48 24.79 7.74
N THR A 159 18.36 25.42 8.51
CA THR A 159 19.81 25.21 8.47
C THR A 159 20.26 24.09 9.41
N GLU A 160 19.36 23.59 10.26
CA GLU A 160 19.61 22.52 11.21
C GLU A 160 18.99 21.19 10.74
N ILE A 161 19.79 20.13 10.77
CA ILE A 161 19.31 18.75 10.62
C ILE A 161 19.03 18.21 12.02
N TYR A 162 17.82 17.70 12.21
CA TYR A 162 17.38 17.08 13.46
C TYR A 162 17.08 15.60 13.23
N ALA A 163 17.55 14.72 14.13
CA ALA A 163 17.29 13.29 14.07
C ALA A 163 16.84 12.79 15.44
N GLU A 164 15.76 12.00 15.46
CA GLU A 164 15.18 11.37 16.66
C GLU A 164 14.88 9.89 16.47
#